data_AF-A0A859CUH4-F1
#
_entry.id   AF-A0A859CUH4-F1
#
_cell.length_a   1.000
_cell.length_b   1.000
_cell.length_c   1.000
_cell.angle_alpha   90.00
_cell.angle_beta   90.00
_cell.angle_gamma   90.00
#
_symmetry.space_group_name_H-M   'P 1'
#
loop_
_entity.id
_entity.type
_entity.pdbx_description
1 polymer ?
#
loop_
_entity_poly.entity_id
_entity_poly.type
_entity_poly.pdbx_seq_one_letter_code
_entity_poly.pdbx_strand_id
1 'polypeptide(L)'
;MAKASSDRNTIDLFGKAPGRPRTQPLTRKDQLKLNKRAQREKEKSQGLKRLELLIEQDTIEKLDKLCELNGLKRAEWLTLQINKSAEKIKNKK
;
A
#
# COMPACT_ATOMS: atom_id res chain seq x y z
N MET A 1 50.82 -22.91 2.44
CA MET A 1 49.51 -23.01 1.77
C MET A 1 49.25 -21.71 1.03
N ALA A 2 49.27 -21.72 -0.30
CA ALA A 2 49.05 -20.51 -1.08
C ALA A 2 47.56 -20.10 -1.02
N LYS A 3 47.26 -18.93 -0.47
CA LYS A 3 45.93 -18.33 -0.56
C LYS A 3 45.74 -17.85 -2.00
N ALA A 4 44.80 -18.45 -2.72
CA ALA A 4 44.43 -17.97 -4.04
C ALA A 4 43.91 -16.53 -3.92
N SER A 5 44.64 -15.59 -4.52
CA SER A 5 44.22 -14.19 -4.66
C SER A 5 43.28 -14.14 -5.85
N SER A 6 41.97 -14.25 -5.61
CA SER A 6 40.99 -14.00 -6.66
C SER A 6 40.89 -12.49 -6.87
N ASP A 7 41.25 -12.05 -8.07
CA ASP A 7 41.07 -10.69 -8.52
C ASP A 7 39.57 -10.35 -8.48
N ARG A 8 39.19 -9.33 -7.72
CA ARG A 8 37.78 -8.94 -7.55
C ARG A 8 37.26 -8.11 -8.72
N ASN A 9 38.15 -7.59 -9.56
CA ASN A 9 37.79 -6.68 -10.64
C ASN A 9 37.56 -7.41 -11.96
N THR A 10 38.26 -8.51 -12.19
CA THR A 10 38.12 -9.30 -13.41
C THR A 10 37.03 -10.35 -13.22
N ILE A 11 35.98 -10.29 -14.06
CA ILE A 11 34.92 -11.30 -14.06
C ILE A 11 35.51 -12.61 -14.57
N ASP A 12 35.68 -13.58 -13.68
CA ASP A 12 36.06 -14.94 -14.05
C ASP A 12 34.90 -15.62 -14.79
N LEU A 13 35.02 -15.72 -16.11
CA LEU A 13 34.02 -16.32 -17.01
C LEU A 13 33.95 -17.85 -16.89
N PHE A 14 34.91 -18.49 -16.22
CA PHE A 14 35.03 -19.96 -16.14
C PHE A 14 34.93 -20.51 -14.71
N GLY A 15 34.89 -19.65 -13.69
CA GLY A 15 34.77 -20.03 -12.29
C GLY A 15 33.37 -20.46 -11.86
N LYS A 16 33.26 -21.58 -11.14
CA LYS A 16 32.00 -22.07 -10.52
C LYS A 16 31.64 -21.29 -9.23
N ALA A 17 31.69 -19.97 -9.26
CA ALA A 17 31.22 -19.17 -8.13
C ALA A 17 29.68 -19.26 -8.04
N PRO A 18 29.08 -19.53 -6.87
CA PRO A 18 27.64 -19.40 -6.72
C PRO A 18 27.26 -17.97 -7.10
N GLY A 19 26.48 -17.83 -8.17
CA GLY A 19 26.07 -16.52 -8.67
C GLY A 19 25.32 -15.70 -7.63
N ARG A 20 25.08 -14.42 -7.93
CA ARG A 20 24.33 -13.51 -7.04
C ARG A 20 23.02 -14.19 -6.59
N PRO A 21 22.76 -14.32 -5.27
CA PRO A 21 21.51 -14.89 -4.80
C PRO A 21 20.34 -14.08 -5.40
N ARG A 22 19.34 -14.79 -5.92
CA ARG A 22 18.12 -14.19 -6.47
C ARG A 22 17.58 -13.20 -5.45
N THR A 23 17.54 -11.91 -5.80
CA THR A 23 17.27 -10.79 -4.87
C THR A 23 15.88 -10.80 -4.22
N GLN A 24 15.04 -11.79 -4.52
CA GLN A 24 13.97 -12.25 -3.64
C GLN A 24 13.65 -13.70 -4.06
N PRO A 25 13.64 -14.68 -3.14
CA PRO A 25 13.32 -16.08 -3.49
C PRO A 25 11.84 -16.27 -3.86
N LEU A 26 10.98 -15.32 -3.49
CA LEU A 26 9.53 -15.37 -3.74
C LEU A 26 9.16 -14.83 -5.11
N THR A 27 8.14 -15.44 -5.72
CA THR A 27 7.56 -14.94 -6.96
C THR A 27 6.91 -13.57 -6.77
N ARG A 28 6.76 -12.79 -7.85
CA ARG A 28 6.13 -11.45 -7.81
C ARG A 28 4.70 -11.51 -7.24
N LYS A 29 3.95 -12.57 -7.55
CA LYS A 29 2.58 -12.78 -7.04
C LYS A 29 2.56 -12.93 -5.53
N ASP A 30 3.50 -13.69 -4.97
CA ASP A 30 3.59 -13.93 -3.53
C ASP A 30 4.08 -12.70 -2.78
N GLN A 31 5.02 -11.96 -3.36
CA GLN A 31 5.45 -10.65 -2.83
C GLN A 31 4.27 -9.68 -2.68
N LEU A 32 3.41 -9.57 -3.71
CA LEU A 32 2.24 -8.69 -3.66
C LEU A 32 1.25 -9.10 -2.57
N LYS A 33 1.05 -10.41 -2.35
CA LYS A 33 0.20 -10.92 -1.26
C LYS A 33 0.75 -10.54 0.11
N LEU A 34 2.05 -10.75 0.34
CA LEU A 34 2.71 -10.39 1.59
C LEU A 34 2.66 -8.88 1.84
N ASN A 35 2.96 -8.07 0.84
CA ASN A 35 2.92 -6.61 0.96
C ASN A 35 1.51 -6.12 1.31
N LYS A 36 0.46 -6.66 0.66
CA LYS A 36 -0.93 -6.32 1.00
C LYS A 36 -1.34 -6.76 2.40
N ARG A 37 -0.75 -7.85 2.93
CA ARG A 37 -1.00 -8.29 4.30
C ARG A 37 -0.33 -7.35 5.30
N ALA A 38 0.95 -7.05 5.11
CA ALA A 38 1.69 -6.11 5.96
C ALA A 38 1.05 -4.72 5.96
N GLN A 39 0.56 -4.25 4.81
CA GLN A 39 -0.20 -3.00 4.72
C GLN A 39 -1.45 -3.04 5.61
N ARG A 40 -2.25 -4.11 5.55
CA ARG A 40 -3.46 -4.25 6.37
C ARG A 40 -3.14 -4.34 7.87
N GLU A 41 -2.09 -5.05 8.24
CA GLU A 41 -1.63 -5.13 9.63
C GLU A 41 -1.18 -3.77 10.16
N LYS A 42 -0.47 -2.99 9.34
CA LYS A 42 -0.08 -1.61 9.65
C LYS A 42 -1.31 -0.70 9.81
N GLU A 43 -2.23 -0.70 8.85
CA GLU A 43 -3.48 0.08 8.92
C GLU A 43 -4.27 -0.24 10.21
N LYS A 44 -4.37 -1.53 10.57
CA LYS A 44 -5.02 -1.98 11.80
C LYS A 44 -4.30 -1.47 13.05
N SER A 45 -2.97 -1.51 13.08
CA SER A 45 -2.18 -0.98 14.20
C SER A 45 -2.34 0.53 14.39
N GLN A 46 -2.63 1.26 13.31
CA GLN A 46 -2.93 2.69 13.32
C GLN A 46 -4.40 3.00 13.68
N GLY A 47 -5.21 1.97 13.98
CA GLY A 47 -6.61 2.12 14.34
C GLY A 47 -7.55 2.33 13.15
N LEU A 48 -7.07 2.27 11.90
CA LEU A 48 -7.93 2.38 10.73
C LEU A 48 -8.78 1.11 10.58
N LYS A 49 -10.07 1.30 10.30
CA LYS A 49 -11.02 0.23 10.01
C LYS A 49 -11.54 0.37 8.59
N ARG A 50 -11.75 -0.77 7.92
CA ARG A 50 -12.37 -0.82 6.60
C ARG A 50 -13.88 -0.88 6.76
N LEU A 51 -14.57 -0.16 5.90
CA LEU A 51 -16.02 -0.07 5.85
C LEU A 51 -16.45 -0.58 4.47
N GLU A 52 -17.27 -1.62 4.43
CA GLU A 52 -17.90 -2.12 3.21
C GLU A 52 -19.33 -1.58 3.17
N LEU A 53 -19.70 -0.94 2.05
CA LEU A 53 -20.98 -0.28 1.86
C LEU A 53 -21.59 -0.71 0.52
N LEU A 54 -22.90 -0.93 0.52
CA LEU A 54 -23.68 -1.10 -0.69
C LEU A 54 -24.57 0.13 -0.85
N ILE A 55 -24.44 0.81 -1.99
CA ILE A 55 -25.11 2.08 -2.28
C ILE A 55 -25.51 2.08 -3.75
N GLU A 56 -26.54 2.85 -4.09
CA GLU A 56 -27.02 3.03 -5.47
C GLU A 56 -25.93 3.63 -6.36
N GLN A 57 -25.88 3.20 -7.63
CA GLN A 57 -24.88 3.65 -8.60
C GLN A 57 -24.88 5.18 -8.77
N ASP A 58 -26.05 5.79 -8.91
CA ASP A 58 -26.22 7.23 -9.07
C ASP A 58 -25.59 8.04 -7.93
N THR A 59 -25.61 7.48 -6.71
CA THR A 59 -25.03 8.15 -5.54
C THR A 59 -23.50 8.08 -5.56
N ILE A 60 -22.92 6.99 -6.05
CA ILE A 60 -21.48 6.82 -6.21
C ILE A 60 -20.96 7.79 -7.28
N GLU A 61 -21.68 7.94 -8.38
CA GLU A 61 -21.31 8.88 -9.44
C GLU A 61 -21.34 10.34 -8.96
N LYS A 62 -22.36 10.71 -8.16
CA LYS A 62 -22.41 12.02 -7.52
C LYS A 62 -21.23 12.22 -6.56
N LEU A 63 -20.91 11.19 -5.76
CA LEU A 63 -19.77 11.23 -4.84
C LEU A 63 -18.46 11.44 -5.61
N ASP A 64 -18.26 10.72 -6.71
CA ASP A 64 -17.05 10.85 -7.54
C ASP A 64 -16.89 12.25 -8.11
N LYS A 65 -17.95 12.81 -8.69
CA LYS A 65 -17.94 14.19 -9.20
C LYS A 65 -17.56 15.19 -8.09
N LEU A 66 -18.12 15.03 -6.89
CA LEU A 66 -17.79 15.90 -5.75
C LEU A 66 -16.34 15.71 -5.28
N CYS A 67 -15.82 14.49 -5.32
CA CYS A 67 -14.42 14.20 -5.01
C CYS A 67 -13.46 14.80 -6.04
N GLU A 68 -13.78 14.70 -7.34
CA GLU A 68 -13.01 15.26 -8.43
C GLU A 68 -12.94 16.79 -8.36
N LEU A 69 -14.09 17.45 -8.14
CA LEU A 69 -14.17 18.91 -8.00
C LEU A 69 -13.32 19.43 -6.83
N ASN A 70 -13.26 18.66 -5.75
CA ASN A 70 -12.51 19.04 -4.55
C ASN A 70 -11.05 18.53 -4.58
N GLY A 71 -10.66 17.70 -5.54
CA GLY A 71 -9.35 17.04 -5.59
C GLY A 71 -9.10 16.08 -4.42
N LEU A 72 -10.15 15.50 -3.82
CA LEU A 72 -10.07 14.66 -2.62
C LEU A 72 -10.38 13.19 -2.91
N LYS A 73 -9.84 12.29 -2.08
CA LYS A 73 -10.21 10.87 -2.14
C LYS A 73 -11.57 10.64 -1.48
N ARG A 74 -12.33 9.65 -1.95
CA ARG A 74 -13.64 9.25 -1.38
C ARG A 74 -13.63 9.11 0.15
N ALA A 75 -12.64 8.41 0.69
CA ALA A 75 -12.50 8.20 2.14
C ALA A 75 -12.30 9.50 2.94
N GLU A 76 -11.51 10.42 2.38
CA GLU A 76 -11.23 11.72 3.01
C GLU A 76 -12.47 12.63 2.95
N TRP A 77 -13.14 12.66 1.80
CA TRP A 77 -14.39 13.39 1.63
C TRP A 77 -15.47 12.92 2.61
N LEU A 78 -15.64 11.60 2.76
CA LEU A 78 -16.59 11.02 3.72
C LEU A 78 -16.25 11.40 5.17
N THR A 79 -14.96 11.33 5.54
CA THR A 79 -14.51 11.72 6.88
C THR A 79 -14.84 13.19 7.18
N LEU A 80 -14.60 14.07 6.20
CA LEU A 80 -14.92 15.49 6.32
C LEU A 80 -16.42 15.75 6.48
N GLN A 81 -17.27 15.06 5.69
CA GLN A 81 -18.73 15.20 5.83
C GLN A 81 -19.25 14.68 7.18
N ILE A 82 -18.70 13.57 7.68
CA ILE A 82 -19.07 13.03 9.00
C ILE A 82 -18.71 14.03 10.10
N ASN A 83 -17.49 14.59 10.06
CA ASN A 83 -17.04 15.57 11.05
C ASN A 83 -17.91 16.85 11.02
N LYS A 84 -18.17 17.39 9.82
CA LYS A 84 -19.05 18.54 9.63
C LYS A 84 -20.47 18.28 10.17
N SER A 85 -20.98 17.09 9.97
CA SER A 85 -22.31 16.69 10.49
C SER A 85 -22.29 16.57 12.01
N ALA A 86 -21.21 16.02 12.59
CA ALA A 86 -21.04 15.92 14.04
C ALA A 86 -20.94 17.30 14.72
N GLU A 87 -20.25 18.26 14.11
CA GLU A 87 -20.17 19.64 14.59
C GLU A 87 -21.55 20.32 14.61
N LYS A 88 -22.35 20.16 13.55
CA LYS A 88 -23.72 20.68 13.52
C LYS A 88 -24.60 20.14 14.65
N ILE A 89 -24.44 18.87 14.99
CA ILE A 89 -25.18 18.25 16.11
C ILE A 89 -24.77 18.89 17.44
N LYS A 90 -23.49 19.17 17.65
CA LYS A 90 -23.00 19.83 18.87
C LYS A 90 -23.58 21.24 19.03
N ASN A 91 -23.60 22.02 17.95
CA ASN A 91 -24.10 23.41 17.98
C ASN A 91 -25.62 23.53 18.15
N LYS A 92 -26.36 22.43 18.02
CA LYS A 92 -27.82 22.38 18.18
C LYS A 92 -28.26 22.04 19.61
N LYS A 93 -27.33 21.57 20.45
CA LYS A 93 -27.53 21.41 21.90
C LYS A 93 -27.11 22.66 22.63
#